data_AF-A0A3D1WZ02-F1
#
_entry.id   AF-A0A3D1WZ02-F1
#
_cell.length_a   1.000
_cell.length_b   1.000
_cell.length_c   1.000
_cell.angle_alpha   90.00
_cell.angle_beta   90.00
_cell.angle_gamma   90.00
#
_symmetry.space_group_name_H-M   'P 1'
#
loop_
_entity.id
_entity.type
_entity.pdbx_description
1 polymer ?
#
loop_
_entity_poly.entity_id
_entity_poly.type
_entity_poly.pdbx_seq_one_letter_code
_entity_poly.pdbx_strand_id
1 'polypeptide(L)'
;IVAVAEGAISKEDAALPKKEYKKKLAERTSPSIVYDIAKEIEAKTGRETRVAIPGHTQRGGQPDAQDRIFATQCGVEAALGCLRGEFGYMIALRDGKMCHMPLEEVAGKLKFVDPQSDLVREAKALGISFGDE
;
A
#
# COMPACT_ATOMS: atom_id res chain seq x y z
N ILE A 1 -5.54 4.98 -17.46
CA ILE A 1 -5.95 5.07 -16.04
C ILE A 1 -4.67 5.17 -15.23
N VAL A 2 -4.58 6.09 -14.27
CA VAL A 2 -3.43 6.22 -13.38
C VAL A 2 -3.92 5.96 -11.96
N ALA A 3 -3.32 4.98 -11.28
CA ALA A 3 -3.57 4.72 -9.87
C ALA A 3 -2.48 5.40 -9.04
N VAL A 4 -2.87 6.13 -8.00
CA VAL A 4 -1.94 6.93 -7.18
C VAL A 4 -2.16 6.57 -5.71
N ALA A 5 -1.11 6.12 -5.04
CA ALA A 5 -1.13 5.92 -3.59
C ALA A 5 -1.23 7.26 -2.85
N GLU A 6 -1.96 7.33 -1.74
CA GLU A 6 -2.12 8.57 -0.96
C GLU A 6 -0.78 9.19 -0.49
N GLY A 7 0.21 8.33 -0.25
CA GLY A 7 1.57 8.72 0.14
C GLY A 7 2.55 8.88 -1.03
N ALA A 8 2.07 8.99 -2.27
CA ALA A 8 2.95 9.22 -3.42
C ALA A 8 3.77 10.50 -3.25
N ILE A 9 5.06 10.42 -3.54
CA ILE A 9 6.04 11.49 -3.37
C ILE A 9 7.00 11.47 -4.56
N SER A 10 7.41 12.65 -5.05
CA SER A 10 8.39 12.73 -6.14
C SER A 10 9.79 12.34 -5.65
N LYS A 11 10.68 11.95 -6.57
CA LYS A 11 12.08 11.61 -6.21
C LYS A 11 12.80 12.82 -5.59
N GLU A 12 12.49 14.03 -6.07
CA GLU A 12 13.01 15.30 -5.56
C GLU A 12 12.50 15.57 -4.15
N ASP A 13 11.20 15.39 -3.90
CA ASP A 13 10.60 15.64 -2.60
C ASP A 13 11.00 14.60 -1.55
N ALA A 14 11.21 13.35 -1.97
CA ALA A 14 11.73 12.30 -1.11
C ALA A 14 13.17 12.54 -0.65
N ALA A 15 13.95 13.30 -1.45
CA ALA A 15 15.32 13.68 -1.11
C ALA A 15 15.38 14.88 -0.13
N LEU A 16 14.29 15.62 0.06
CA LEU A 16 14.26 16.77 0.97
C LEU A 16 14.40 16.35 2.44
N PRO A 17 15.04 17.17 3.28
CA PRO A 17 14.96 17.03 4.73
C PRO A 17 13.49 17.01 5.19
N LYS A 18 13.14 16.13 6.14
CA LYS A 18 11.75 15.99 6.65
C LYS A 18 11.09 17.32 7.02
N LYS A 19 11.86 18.27 7.56
CA LYS A 19 11.37 19.60 7.93
C LYS A 19 10.96 20.43 6.71
N GLU A 20 11.74 20.37 5.64
CA GLU A 20 11.47 21.09 4.40
C GLU A 20 10.31 20.46 3.63
N TYR A 21 10.27 19.13 3.55
CA TYR A 21 9.15 18.41 2.95
C TYR A 21 7.82 18.75 3.65
N LYS A 22 7.81 18.78 4.99
CA LYS A 22 6.62 19.20 5.76
C LYS A 22 6.21 20.64 5.46
N LYS A 23 7.16 21.56 5.30
CA LYS A 23 6.88 22.95 4.94
C LYS A 23 6.24 23.01 3.55
N LYS A 24 6.81 22.31 2.56
CA LYS A 24 6.26 22.21 1.21
C LYS A 24 4.84 21.63 1.20
N LEU A 25 4.59 20.57 1.98
CA LEU A 25 3.25 19.99 2.13
C LEU A 25 2.26 20.96 2.76
N ALA A 26 2.68 21.81 3.70
CA ALA A 26 1.80 22.82 4.30
C ALA A 26 1.44 23.96 3.34
N GLU A 27 2.28 24.22 2.34
CA GLU A 27 2.05 25.22 1.28
C GLU A 27 1.21 24.67 0.11
N ARG A 28 0.94 23.36 0.08
CA ARG A 28 0.11 22.71 -0.94
C ARG A 28 -1.31 23.27 -0.89
N THR A 29 -1.78 23.78 -2.03
CA THR A 29 -3.15 24.31 -2.18
C THR A 29 -4.16 23.26 -2.61
N SER A 30 -3.71 22.14 -3.17
CA SER A 30 -4.56 21.03 -3.59
C SER A 30 -4.90 20.09 -2.42
N PRO A 31 -6.08 19.46 -2.41
CA PRO A 31 -6.47 18.56 -1.33
C PRO A 31 -5.58 17.31 -1.18
N SER A 32 -4.94 16.86 -2.26
CA SER A 32 -4.08 15.69 -2.28
C SER A 32 -3.21 15.64 -3.54
N ILE A 33 -2.16 14.81 -3.52
CA ILE A 33 -1.16 14.66 -4.60
C ILE A 33 -1.78 14.33 -5.96
N VAL A 34 -2.87 13.56 -6.00
CA VAL A 34 -3.52 13.16 -7.26
C VAL A 34 -4.07 14.35 -8.05
N TYR A 35 -4.46 15.45 -7.39
CA TYR A 35 -4.92 16.66 -8.09
C TYR A 35 -3.79 17.41 -8.78
N ASP A 36 -2.59 17.41 -8.20
CA ASP A 36 -1.42 18.01 -8.86
C ASP A 36 -1.02 17.16 -10.06
N ILE A 37 -0.96 15.84 -9.88
CA ILE A 37 -0.67 14.90 -10.97
C ILE A 37 -1.68 15.06 -12.09
N ALA A 38 -2.98 15.18 -11.79
CA ALA A 38 -4.00 15.41 -12.80
C ALA A 38 -3.74 16.71 -13.59
N LYS A 39 -3.49 17.83 -12.91
CA LYS A 39 -3.15 19.11 -13.55
C LYS A 39 -1.91 19.00 -14.44
N GLU A 40 -0.87 18.29 -13.98
CA GLU A 40 0.33 18.06 -14.78
C GLU A 40 0.05 17.23 -16.04
N ILE A 41 -0.79 16.18 -15.93
CA ILE A 41 -1.21 15.37 -17.08
C ILE A 41 -1.99 16.23 -18.07
N GLU A 42 -2.96 17.02 -17.62
CA GLU A 42 -3.73 17.92 -18.50
C GLU A 42 -2.80 18.91 -19.21
N ALA A 43 -1.89 19.56 -18.49
CA ALA A 43 -0.95 20.52 -19.05
C ALA A 43 0.00 19.91 -20.09
N LYS A 44 0.47 18.68 -19.85
CA LYS A 44 1.40 17.98 -20.76
C LYS A 44 0.72 17.35 -21.96
N THR A 45 -0.55 16.96 -21.83
CA THR A 45 -1.23 16.14 -22.85
C THR A 45 -2.37 16.85 -23.57
N GLY A 46 -2.87 17.97 -23.02
CA GLY A 46 -4.04 18.68 -23.54
C GLY A 46 -5.35 17.91 -23.37
N ARG A 47 -5.36 16.82 -22.59
CA ARG A 47 -6.54 15.95 -22.39
C ARG A 47 -7.16 16.20 -21.02
N GLU A 48 -8.49 16.29 -20.98
CA GLU A 48 -9.26 16.34 -19.72
C GLU A 48 -8.90 15.14 -18.83
N THR A 49 -8.55 15.40 -17.59
CA THR A 49 -8.16 14.38 -16.61
C THR A 49 -9.06 14.47 -15.39
N ARG A 50 -9.81 13.39 -15.14
CA ARG A 50 -10.72 13.32 -13.99
C ARG A 50 -10.08 12.60 -12.81
N VAL A 51 -10.28 13.18 -11.63
CA VAL A 51 -9.84 12.61 -10.36
C VAL A 51 -11.01 11.93 -9.66
N ALA A 52 -10.80 10.69 -9.24
CA ALA A 52 -11.70 9.95 -8.35
C ALA A 52 -10.93 9.50 -7.11
N ILE A 53 -11.45 9.83 -5.93
CA ILE A 53 -10.87 9.43 -4.63
C ILE A 53 -11.90 8.54 -3.93
N PRO A 54 -11.74 7.20 -3.96
CA PRO A 54 -12.73 6.32 -3.34
C PRO A 54 -12.77 6.43 -1.80
N GLY A 55 -11.66 6.82 -1.15
CA GLY A 55 -11.62 7.11 0.29
C GLY A 55 -12.14 5.96 1.16
N HIS A 56 -13.02 6.27 2.10
CA HIS A 56 -13.59 5.32 3.06
C HIS A 56 -14.28 4.11 2.43
N THR A 57 -14.77 4.24 1.19
CA THR A 57 -15.41 3.13 0.47
C THR A 57 -14.46 1.95 0.28
N GLN A 58 -13.15 2.17 0.16
CA GLN A 58 -12.16 1.09 0.03
C GLN A 58 -12.04 0.21 1.28
N ARG A 59 -12.46 0.72 2.45
CA ARG A 59 -12.46 0.00 3.73
C ARG A 59 -13.85 -0.50 4.13
N GLY A 60 -14.86 -0.23 3.30
CA GLY A 60 -16.23 -0.68 3.49
C GLY A 60 -16.58 -1.85 2.57
N GLY A 61 -17.83 -2.28 2.62
CA GLY A 61 -18.33 -3.40 1.83
C GLY A 61 -18.17 -4.76 2.51
N GLN A 62 -18.55 -5.82 1.79
CA GLN A 62 -18.42 -7.19 2.27
C GLN A 62 -17.03 -7.72 1.92
N PRO A 63 -16.32 -8.37 2.86
CA PRO A 63 -15.05 -9.02 2.56
C PRO A 63 -15.27 -10.09 1.48
N ASP A 64 -14.27 -10.28 0.62
CA ASP A 64 -14.37 -11.30 -0.42
C ASP A 64 -14.22 -12.73 0.17
N ALA A 65 -14.29 -13.75 -0.68
CA ALA A 65 -14.18 -15.13 -0.21
C ALA A 65 -12.82 -15.43 0.42
N GLN A 66 -11.74 -14.87 -0.13
CA GLN A 66 -10.38 -15.11 0.34
C GLN A 66 -10.13 -14.42 1.68
N ASP A 67 -10.60 -13.18 1.84
CA ASP A 67 -10.53 -12.43 3.10
C ASP A 67 -11.25 -13.19 4.23
N ARG A 68 -12.44 -13.74 3.94
CA ARG A 68 -13.20 -14.52 4.93
C ARG A 68 -12.47 -15.79 5.35
N ILE A 69 -11.90 -16.51 4.39
CA ILE A 69 -11.12 -17.73 4.66
C ILE A 69 -9.89 -17.37 5.51
N PHE A 70 -9.12 -16.38 5.08
CA PHE A 70 -7.89 -15.96 5.77
C PHE A 70 -8.18 -15.45 7.19
N ALA A 71 -9.20 -14.61 7.37
CA ALA A 71 -9.59 -14.13 8.69
C ALA A 71 -10.00 -15.28 9.63
N THR A 72 -10.71 -16.28 9.12
CA THR A 72 -11.09 -17.47 9.87
C THR A 72 -9.87 -18.29 10.27
N GLN A 73 -8.95 -18.54 9.32
CA GLN A 73 -7.70 -19.25 9.60
C GLN A 73 -6.86 -18.54 10.66
N CYS A 74 -6.72 -17.21 10.56
CA CYS A 74 -6.04 -16.40 11.58
C CYS A 74 -6.67 -16.57 12.96
N GLY A 75 -8.01 -16.52 13.06
CA GLY A 75 -8.73 -16.69 14.32
C GLY A 75 -8.55 -18.08 14.93
N VAL A 76 -8.60 -19.13 14.10
CA VAL A 76 -8.39 -20.52 14.54
C VAL A 76 -6.97 -20.71 15.07
N GLU A 77 -5.95 -20.32 14.32
CA GLU A 77 -4.55 -20.48 14.73
C GLU A 77 -4.23 -19.68 16.00
N ALA A 78 -4.74 -18.45 16.10
CA ALA A 78 -4.60 -17.64 17.31
C ALA A 78 -5.24 -18.30 18.53
N ALA A 79 -6.46 -18.85 18.39
CA ALA A 79 -7.15 -19.54 19.48
C ALA A 79 -6.41 -20.81 19.91
N LEU A 80 -5.93 -21.61 18.95
CA LEU A 80 -5.13 -22.80 19.23
C LEU A 80 -3.80 -22.46 19.91
N GLY A 81 -3.13 -21.38 19.48
CA GLY A 81 -1.94 -20.85 20.14
C GLY A 81 -2.20 -20.46 21.60
N CYS A 82 -3.29 -19.74 21.87
CA CYS A 82 -3.70 -19.39 23.23
C CYS A 82 -3.92 -20.63 24.11
N LEU A 83 -4.56 -21.68 23.58
CA LEU A 83 -4.76 -22.95 24.30
C LEU A 83 -3.44 -23.66 24.62
N ARG A 84 -2.40 -23.49 23.80
CA ARG A 84 -1.04 -24.00 24.05
C ARG A 84 -0.20 -23.08 24.94
N GLY A 85 -0.72 -21.91 25.33
CA GLY A 85 0.03 -20.91 26.08
C GLY A 85 1.06 -20.14 25.24
N GLU A 86 0.93 -20.16 23.91
CA GLU A 86 1.80 -19.45 22.98
C GLU A 86 1.31 -18.01 22.79
N PHE A 87 1.92 -17.08 23.52
CA PHE A 87 1.64 -15.64 23.43
C PHE A 87 2.79 -14.88 22.79
N GLY A 88 2.53 -13.65 22.33
CA GLY A 88 3.57 -12.80 21.73
C GLY A 88 3.80 -13.06 20.24
N TYR A 89 2.84 -13.68 19.55
CA TYR A 89 2.91 -13.98 18.11
C TYR A 89 1.81 -13.27 17.32
N MET A 90 2.14 -12.88 16.08
CA MET A 90 1.19 -12.51 15.04
C MET A 90 0.98 -13.72 14.13
N ILE A 91 -0.27 -14.02 13.79
CA ILE A 91 -0.57 -15.03 12.78
C ILE A 91 -0.40 -14.41 11.39
N ALA A 92 0.30 -15.10 10.49
CA ALA A 92 0.52 -14.67 9.12
C ALA A 92 0.37 -15.84 8.14
N LEU A 93 0.20 -15.52 6.85
CA LEU A 93 0.31 -16.49 5.74
C LEU A 93 1.65 -16.28 5.04
N ARG A 94 2.48 -17.31 4.99
CA ARG A 94 3.76 -17.31 4.29
C ARG A 94 3.87 -18.57 3.44
N ASP A 95 4.14 -18.37 2.15
CA ASP A 95 4.28 -19.47 1.17
C ASP A 95 3.10 -20.46 1.21
N GLY A 96 1.89 -19.92 1.34
CA GLY A 96 0.64 -20.69 1.40
C GLY A 96 0.38 -21.40 2.74
N LYS A 97 1.17 -21.16 3.78
CA LYS A 97 1.03 -21.78 5.10
C LYS A 97 0.80 -20.75 6.20
N MET A 98 -0.11 -21.06 7.12
CA MET A 98 -0.29 -20.26 8.33
C MET A 98 0.92 -20.42 9.24
N CYS A 99 1.42 -19.31 9.78
CA CYS A 99 2.59 -19.31 10.65
C CYS A 99 2.43 -18.36 11.84
N HIS A 100 3.10 -18.71 12.94
CA HIS A 100 3.25 -17.86 14.13
C HIS A 100 4.54 -17.06 13.98
N MET A 101 4.40 -15.74 13.81
CA MET A 101 5.53 -14.82 13.68
C MET A 101 5.75 -14.10 15.02
N PRO A 102 6.93 -14.18 15.65
CA PRO A 102 7.20 -13.45 16.89
C PRO A 102 6.94 -11.95 16.70
N LEU A 103 6.19 -11.33 17.62
CA LEU A 103 5.87 -9.90 17.52
C LEU A 103 7.12 -9.03 17.53
N GLU A 104 8.15 -9.42 18.28
CA GLU A 104 9.46 -8.75 18.31
C GLU A 104 10.16 -8.71 16.94
N GLU A 105 9.90 -9.70 16.09
CA GLU A 105 10.50 -9.75 14.75
C GLU A 105 9.77 -8.87 13.74
N VAL A 106 8.49 -8.57 13.96
CA VAL A 106 7.64 -7.86 12.98
C VAL A 106 7.25 -6.46 13.41
N ALA A 107 7.22 -6.18 14.72
CA ALA A 107 6.80 -4.88 15.25
C ALA A 107 7.72 -3.77 14.74
N GLY A 108 7.12 -2.72 14.18
CA GLY A 108 7.84 -1.56 13.64
C GLY A 108 8.55 -1.79 12.30
N LYS A 109 8.46 -2.99 11.71
CA LYS A 109 9.02 -3.28 10.39
C LYS A 109 7.95 -3.15 9.31
N LEU A 110 8.35 -2.64 8.15
CA LEU A 110 7.48 -2.56 6.98
C LEU A 110 7.82 -3.68 6.00
N LYS A 111 6.80 -4.31 5.43
CA LYS A 111 6.93 -5.22 4.29
C LYS A 111 6.78 -4.41 3.00
N PHE A 112 7.90 -4.09 2.37
CA PHE A 112 7.90 -3.38 1.09
C PHE A 112 7.58 -4.33 -0.06
N VAL A 113 7.05 -3.75 -1.15
CA VAL A 113 6.99 -4.45 -2.43
C VAL A 113 8.42 -4.62 -2.93
N ASP A 114 8.77 -5.83 -3.35
CA ASP A 114 10.03 -6.10 -4.03
C ASP A 114 9.92 -5.68 -5.51
N PRO A 115 10.64 -4.65 -5.97
CA PRO A 115 10.61 -4.21 -7.36
C PRO A 115 11.12 -5.25 -8.35
N GLN A 116 11.86 -6.26 -7.87
CA GLN A 116 12.39 -7.36 -8.69
C GLN A 116 11.53 -8.63 -8.62
N SER A 117 10.40 -8.58 -7.90
CA SER A 117 9.48 -9.72 -7.83
C SER A 117 8.88 -10.05 -9.20
N ASP A 118 8.52 -11.33 -9.39
CA ASP A 118 7.88 -11.79 -10.62
C ASP A 118 6.63 -11.00 -10.97
N LEU A 119 5.82 -10.64 -9.98
CA LEU A 119 4.61 -9.85 -10.19
C LEU A 119 4.91 -8.45 -10.77
N VAL A 120 5.95 -7.78 -10.27
CA VAL A 120 6.35 -6.45 -10.80
C VAL A 120 6.95 -6.59 -12.18
N ARG A 121 7.82 -7.59 -12.39
CA ARG A 121 8.42 -7.89 -13.70
C ARG A 121 7.34 -8.18 -14.76
N GLU A 122 6.35 -9.00 -14.42
CA GLU A 122 5.24 -9.37 -15.30
C GLU A 122 4.31 -8.18 -15.58
N ALA A 123 4.00 -7.36 -14.56
CA ALA A 123 3.26 -6.12 -14.76
C ALA A 123 3.97 -5.19 -15.75
N LYS A 124 5.28 -5.00 -15.60
CA LYS A 124 6.09 -4.22 -16.57
C LYS A 124 6.07 -4.84 -17.97
N ALA A 125 6.18 -6.16 -18.08
CA ALA A 125 6.11 -6.87 -19.36
C ALA A 125 4.75 -6.73 -20.06
N LEU A 126 3.66 -6.53 -19.31
CA LEU A 126 2.34 -6.20 -19.84
C LEU A 126 2.21 -4.72 -20.26
N GLY A 127 3.26 -3.91 -20.09
CA GLY A 127 3.27 -2.48 -20.39
C GLY A 127 2.72 -1.59 -19.27
N ILE A 128 2.57 -2.11 -18.04
CA ILE A 128 2.20 -1.30 -16.88
C ILE A 128 3.43 -0.51 -16.43
N SER A 129 3.33 0.81 -16.43
CA SER A 129 4.37 1.69 -15.88
C SER A 129 4.14 1.93 -14.39
N PHE A 130 5.23 1.91 -13.62
CA PHE A 130 5.25 2.28 -12.20
C PHE A 130 5.79 3.69 -11.96
N GLY A 131 6.08 4.46 -13.03
CA GLY A 131 6.65 5.81 -12.92
C GLY A 131 8.08 5.85 -12.38
N ASP A 132 8.81 4.74 -12.49
CA ASP A 132 10.17 4.58 -11.98
C ASP A 132 11.26 4.79 -13.05
N GLU A 133 10.88 4.79 -14.32
CA GLU A 133 11.70 4.99 -15.53
C GLU A 133 11.60 6.41 -16.10
#